data_AF-A0A7S2F4X1-F1
#
_entry.id   AF-A0A7S2F4X1-F1
#
_cell.length_a   1.000
_cell.length_b   1.000
_cell.length_c   1.000
_cell.angle_alpha   90.00
_cell.angle_beta   90.00
_cell.angle_gamma   90.00
#
_symmetry.space_group_name_H-M   'P 1'
#
loop_
_entity.id
_entity.type
_entity.pdbx_description
1 polymer ?
#
loop_
_entity_poly.entity_id
_entity_poly.type
_entity_poly.pdbx_seq_one_letter_code
_entity_poly.pdbx_strand_id
1 'polypeptide(L)'
;GLPDTQILPQVIAPRGVAGALTATWVNAKGFIATWGEIMSQDLLAGHDWVVKVDPDCVFVASRLRRHLNEPRLAVPGRAPSGAYLKNCATGPRALTLFGSIEVLSSNAVRALQRSWGRCQSEVDSSLSGEDMWLQRSLDLLGVQPVEDYGHLVDD
;
A
#
# COMPACT_ATOMS: atom_id res chain seq x y z
N GLY A 1 3.35 13.99 21.40
CA GLY A 1 3.28 12.66 20.77
C GLY A 1 2.05 12.62 19.89
N LEU A 2 2.12 11.95 18.74
CA LEU A 2 0.92 11.68 17.93
C LEU A 2 0.02 10.74 18.77
N PRO A 3 -1.23 11.12 19.06
CA PRO A 3 -2.05 10.45 20.08
C PRO A 3 -2.45 9.00 19.73
N ASP A 4 -2.27 8.55 18.49
CA ASP A 4 -2.70 7.22 18.02
C ASP A 4 -1.57 6.48 17.27
N THR A 5 -0.35 6.48 17.83
CA THR A 5 0.77 5.68 17.27
C THR A 5 0.86 4.32 17.96
N GLN A 6 0.74 3.26 17.17
CA GLN A 6 0.98 1.89 17.59
C GLN A 6 2.26 1.36 16.93
N ILE A 7 3.12 0.74 17.74
CA ILE A 7 4.26 -0.02 17.25
C ILE A 7 3.79 -1.48 17.11
N LEU A 8 4.17 -2.16 16.03
CA LEU A 8 3.88 -3.57 15.79
C LEU A 8 5.14 -4.43 16.07
N PRO A 9 5.50 -4.69 17.34
CA PRO A 9 6.73 -5.42 17.70
C PRO A 9 6.77 -6.88 17.21
N GLN A 10 5.61 -7.45 16.86
CA GLN A 10 5.45 -8.80 16.34
C GLN A 10 5.97 -8.95 14.90
N VAL A 11 6.16 -7.85 14.17
CA VAL A 11 6.71 -7.87 12.81
C VAL A 11 8.21 -7.61 12.87
N ILE A 12 9.00 -8.67 12.78
CA ILE A 12 10.45 -8.57 12.67
C ILE A 12 10.82 -8.64 11.18
N ALA A 13 11.09 -7.48 10.58
CA ALA A 13 11.74 -7.45 9.27
C ALA A 13 13.15 -8.06 9.40
N PRO A 14 13.59 -8.94 8.48
CA PRO A 14 14.97 -9.42 8.46
C PRO A 14 15.93 -8.23 8.44
N ARG A 15 17.01 -8.25 9.24
CA ARG A 15 18.06 -7.22 9.14
C ARG A 15 18.56 -7.15 7.70
N GLY A 16 18.51 -5.97 7.10
CA GLY A 16 19.13 -5.72 5.81
C GLY A 16 20.60 -6.11 5.85
N VAL A 17 21.06 -6.87 4.85
CA VAL A 17 22.47 -7.23 4.71
C VAL A 17 23.19 -6.03 4.10
N ALA A 18 24.16 -5.46 4.82
CA ALA A 18 24.97 -4.37 4.30
C ALA A 18 25.69 -4.82 3.01
N GLY A 19 25.45 -4.10 1.90
CA GLY A 19 25.98 -4.46 0.59
C GLY A 19 25.09 -5.39 -0.25
N ALA A 20 23.85 -5.67 0.19
CA ALA A 20 22.84 -6.21 -0.71
C ALA A 20 22.57 -5.20 -1.82
N LEU A 21 23.18 -5.41 -3.00
CA LEU A 21 22.68 -4.84 -4.24
C LEU A 21 21.20 -5.20 -4.34
N THR A 22 20.40 -4.26 -4.85
CA THR A 22 18.92 -4.21 -4.96
C THR A 22 18.22 -5.41 -5.64
N ALA A 23 18.87 -6.57 -5.74
CA ALA A 23 18.41 -7.76 -6.42
C ALA A 23 17.82 -8.84 -5.49
N THR A 24 17.75 -8.60 -4.17
CA THR A 24 17.00 -9.50 -3.28
C THR A 24 15.81 -8.75 -2.72
N TRP A 25 14.61 -9.22 -3.05
CA TRP A 25 13.32 -8.78 -2.50
C TRP A 25 13.19 -9.16 -1.01
N VAL A 26 14.21 -8.82 -0.20
CA VAL A 26 14.37 -9.26 1.20
C VAL A 26 13.26 -8.68 2.08
N ASN A 27 12.73 -7.51 1.71
CA ASN A 27 11.74 -6.77 2.48
C ASN A 27 10.30 -7.26 2.27
N ALA A 28 9.98 -7.86 1.11
CA ALA A 28 8.60 -8.21 0.73
C ALA A 28 7.87 -9.04 1.79
N LYS A 29 8.55 -10.02 2.38
CA LYS A 29 7.99 -10.86 3.46
C LYS A 29 7.63 -10.05 4.71
N GLY A 30 8.47 -9.09 5.09
CA GLY A 30 8.23 -8.22 6.24
C GLY A 30 6.99 -7.36 6.01
N PHE A 31 6.89 -6.71 4.85
CA PHE A 31 5.74 -5.88 4.50
C PHE A 31 4.43 -6.67 4.38
N ILE A 32 4.46 -7.86 3.77
CA ILE A 32 3.29 -8.74 3.72
C ILE A 32 2.84 -9.13 5.14
N ALA A 33 3.78 -9.43 6.04
CA ALA A 33 3.45 -9.70 7.43
C ALA A 33 2.84 -8.48 8.14
N THR A 34 3.37 -7.28 7.92
CA THR A 34 2.81 -6.01 8.44
C THR A 34 1.37 -5.81 7.98
N TRP A 35 1.11 -6.02 6.69
CA TRP A 35 -0.23 -5.91 6.13
C TRP A 35 -1.19 -6.92 6.75
N GLY A 36 -0.76 -8.17 6.95
CA GLY A 36 -1.54 -9.18 7.65
C GLY A 36 -1.89 -8.77 9.08
N GLU A 37 -0.94 -8.15 9.80
CA GLU A 37 -1.16 -7.65 11.15
C GLU A 37 -2.14 -6.47 11.19
N ILE A 38 -1.96 -5.45 10.33
CA ILE A 38 -2.87 -4.30 10.22
C ILE A 38 -4.29 -4.78 9.93
N MET A 39 -4.43 -5.76 9.02
CA MET A 39 -5.73 -6.34 8.67
C MET A 39 -6.32 -7.24 9.75
N SER A 40 -5.55 -7.70 10.72
CA SER A 40 -6.09 -8.47 11.86
C SER A 40 -6.78 -7.58 12.91
N GLN A 41 -6.57 -6.27 12.83
CA GLN A 41 -7.06 -5.27 13.77
C GLN A 41 -8.18 -4.42 13.13
N ASP A 42 -9.11 -3.89 13.93
CA ASP A 42 -10.16 -2.98 13.43
C ASP A 42 -9.70 -1.51 13.35
N LEU A 43 -8.47 -1.30 12.84
CA LEU A 43 -7.84 0.03 12.77
C LEU A 43 -8.46 0.94 11.70
N LEU A 44 -9.22 0.37 10.78
CA LEU A 44 -9.82 1.09 9.65
C LEU A 44 -11.15 1.75 10.00
N ALA A 45 -11.69 1.51 11.20
CA ALA A 45 -12.92 2.15 11.65
C ALA A 45 -12.75 3.69 11.66
N GLY A 46 -13.69 4.40 11.04
CA GLY A 46 -13.68 5.86 10.98
C GLY A 46 -12.68 6.50 9.99
N HIS A 47 -11.93 5.70 9.21
CA HIS A 47 -10.95 6.20 8.24
C HIS A 47 -11.40 5.91 6.80
N ASP A 48 -11.25 6.89 5.90
CA ASP A 48 -11.55 6.72 4.46
C ASP A 48 -10.35 6.12 3.68
N TRP A 49 -9.12 6.38 4.16
CA TRP A 49 -7.87 6.07 3.46
C TRP A 49 -6.81 5.54 4.42
N VAL A 50 -5.95 4.68 3.88
CA VAL A 50 -4.74 4.12 4.49
C VAL A 50 -3.55 4.50 3.63
N VAL A 51 -2.44 4.86 4.26
CA VAL A 51 -1.22 5.29 3.58
C VAL A 51 -0.04 4.51 4.14
N LYS A 52 0.65 3.73 3.30
CA LYS A 52 2.00 3.23 3.60
C LYS A 52 2.97 4.37 3.25
N VAL A 53 3.94 4.59 4.13
CA VAL A 53 4.95 5.63 3.99
C VAL A 53 6.29 5.04 4.43
N ASP A 54 7.31 5.19 3.58
CA ASP A 54 8.65 4.73 3.91
C ASP A 54 9.33 5.66 4.93
N PRO A 55 10.28 5.16 5.77
CA PRO A 55 10.90 5.95 6.83
C PRO A 55 11.69 7.18 6.35
N ASP A 56 12.14 7.19 5.09
CA ASP A 56 12.86 8.28 4.44
C ASP A 56 11.93 9.22 3.64
N CYS A 57 10.63 8.95 3.60
CA CYS A 57 9.65 9.81 2.94
C CYS A 57 9.32 11.05 3.77
N VAL A 58 9.42 12.23 3.16
CA VAL A 58 8.89 13.49 3.75
C VAL A 58 7.37 13.52 3.58
N PHE A 59 6.66 13.04 4.58
CA PHE A 59 5.20 12.94 4.53
C PHE A 59 4.47 14.14 5.18
N VAL A 60 3.70 14.87 4.37
CA VAL A 60 2.87 16.01 4.83
C VAL A 60 1.38 15.64 4.77
N ALA A 61 0.88 15.00 5.83
CA ALA A 61 -0.48 14.46 5.89
C ALA A 61 -1.59 15.47 5.55
N SER A 62 -1.42 16.75 5.88
CA SER A 62 -2.42 17.79 5.57
C SER A 62 -2.57 18.07 4.07
N ARG A 63 -1.47 17.97 3.30
CA ARG A 63 -1.50 18.11 1.84
C ARG A 63 -2.22 16.93 1.21
N LEU A 64 -1.87 15.72 1.61
CA LEU A 64 -2.52 14.50 1.11
C LEU A 64 -4.02 14.50 1.45
N ARG A 65 -4.40 14.88 2.68
CA ARG A 65 -5.82 14.96 3.05
C ARG A 65 -6.60 15.92 2.16
N ARG A 66 -6.06 17.10 1.86
CA ARG A 66 -6.73 18.05 0.96
C ARG A 66 -6.91 17.43 -0.43
N HIS A 67 -5.87 16.75 -0.91
CA HIS A 67 -5.87 16.10 -2.20
C HIS A 67 -6.91 14.98 -2.30
N LEU A 68 -6.97 14.08 -1.32
CA LEU A 68 -7.91 12.96 -1.26
C LEU A 68 -9.38 13.39 -1.11
N ASN A 69 -9.64 14.66 -0.77
CA ASN A 69 -10.98 15.22 -0.77
C ASN A 69 -11.43 15.75 -2.14
N GLU A 70 -10.56 15.77 -3.16
CA GLU A 70 -10.97 16.08 -4.52
C GLU A 70 -11.99 15.04 -5.01
N PRO A 71 -13.11 15.44 -5.63
CA PRO A 71 -14.16 14.50 -6.05
C PRO A 71 -13.65 13.34 -6.92
N ARG A 72 -12.65 13.59 -7.76
CA ARG A 72 -12.02 12.57 -8.63
C ARG A 72 -11.36 11.44 -7.83
N LEU A 73 -10.95 11.68 -6.57
CA LEU A 73 -10.33 10.69 -5.68
C LEU A 73 -11.32 10.20 -4.62
N ALA A 74 -12.07 11.11 -3.99
CA ALA A 74 -12.99 10.81 -2.91
C ALA A 74 -14.13 9.86 -3.34
N VAL A 75 -14.68 10.05 -4.54
CA VAL A 75 -15.76 9.21 -5.08
C VAL A 75 -15.31 7.77 -5.27
N PRO A 76 -14.24 7.47 -6.04
CA PRO A 76 -13.77 6.09 -6.17
C PRO A 76 -13.24 5.52 -4.85
N GLY A 77 -12.61 6.34 -3.98
CA GLY A 77 -12.17 5.90 -2.66
C GLY A 77 -13.29 5.32 -1.79
N ARG A 78 -14.50 5.89 -1.91
CA ARG A 78 -15.70 5.43 -1.19
C ARG A 78 -16.48 4.34 -1.91
N ALA A 79 -16.10 3.99 -3.14
CA ALA A 79 -16.77 2.92 -3.88
C ALA A 79 -16.65 1.57 -3.14
N PRO A 80 -17.65 0.68 -3.24
CA PRO A 80 -17.58 -0.63 -2.59
C PRO A 80 -16.40 -1.50 -3.03
N SER A 81 -15.95 -1.35 -4.28
CA SER A 81 -14.74 -1.99 -4.82
C SER A 81 -13.46 -1.49 -4.15
N GLY A 82 -13.51 -0.30 -3.53
CA GLY A 82 -12.33 0.44 -3.09
C GLY A 82 -11.51 0.99 -4.25
N ALA A 83 -10.49 1.76 -3.90
CA ALA A 83 -9.54 2.34 -4.85
C ALA A 83 -8.11 2.34 -4.31
N TYR A 84 -7.14 2.36 -5.22
CA TYR A 84 -5.75 2.69 -4.92
C TYR A 84 -5.24 3.71 -5.95
N LEU A 85 -4.26 4.53 -5.55
CA LEU A 85 -3.74 5.59 -6.40
C LEU A 85 -2.51 5.11 -7.17
N LYS A 86 -2.58 5.24 -8.50
CA LYS A 86 -1.42 5.04 -9.38
C LYS A 86 -0.57 6.29 -9.30
N ASN A 87 0.61 6.17 -8.71
CA ASN A 87 1.56 7.25 -8.55
C ASN A 87 2.65 7.27 -9.65
N CYS A 88 2.76 6.23 -10.47
CA CYS A 88 3.60 6.24 -11.66
C CYS A 88 2.85 5.79 -12.92
N ALA A 89 3.11 6.46 -14.04
CA ALA A 89 2.41 6.20 -15.30
C ALA A 89 2.90 4.94 -16.02
N THR A 90 4.20 4.64 -15.97
CA THR A 90 4.82 3.57 -16.76
C THR A 90 5.96 2.88 -16.02
N GLY A 91 5.68 2.32 -14.84
CA GLY A 91 6.70 1.56 -14.12
C GLY A 91 6.96 0.17 -14.73
N PRO A 92 8.09 -0.45 -14.36
CA PRO A 92 8.50 -1.75 -14.90
C PRO A 92 7.47 -2.82 -14.55
N ARG A 93 7.24 -3.76 -15.49
CA ARG A 93 6.28 -4.87 -15.32
C ARG A 93 4.86 -4.40 -14.96
N ALA A 94 4.46 -3.22 -15.47
CA ALA A 94 3.18 -2.56 -15.22
C ALA A 94 2.94 -2.16 -13.75
N LEU A 95 4.01 -1.98 -12.98
CA LEU A 95 3.94 -1.41 -11.64
C LEU A 95 3.64 0.10 -11.75
N THR A 96 2.60 0.56 -11.06
CA THR A 96 2.08 1.93 -11.10
C THR A 96 1.71 2.46 -9.72
N LEU A 97 1.66 1.58 -8.72
CA LEU A 97 1.67 1.88 -7.29
C LEU A 97 3.03 1.42 -6.76
N PHE A 98 3.98 2.33 -6.55
CA PHE A 98 5.30 1.98 -6.01
C PHE A 98 6.00 3.11 -5.29
N GLY A 99 6.99 2.75 -4.48
CA GLY A 99 8.00 3.69 -3.99
C GLY A 99 7.73 4.16 -2.57
N SER A 100 7.96 5.44 -2.30
CA SER A 100 8.01 5.93 -0.92
C SER A 100 6.63 6.13 -0.26
N ILE A 101 5.55 6.07 -1.05
CA ILE A 101 4.17 6.28 -0.58
C ILE A 101 3.14 5.51 -1.41
N GLU A 102 2.28 4.75 -0.73
CA GLU A 102 1.18 4.01 -1.34
C GLU A 102 -0.13 4.38 -0.65
N VAL A 103 -1.13 4.77 -1.45
CA VAL A 103 -2.41 5.27 -0.95
C VAL A 103 -3.54 4.34 -1.38
N LEU A 104 -4.22 3.76 -0.39
CA LEU A 104 -5.30 2.80 -0.56
C LEU A 104 -6.53 3.30 0.18
N SER A 105 -7.72 3.12 -0.38
CA SER A 105 -8.94 3.37 0.39
C SER A 105 -9.19 2.28 1.41
N SER A 106 -9.90 2.58 2.50
CA SER A 106 -10.23 1.57 3.51
C SER A 106 -11.00 0.38 2.93
N ASN A 107 -11.82 0.61 1.89
CA ASN A 107 -12.51 -0.48 1.19
C ASN A 107 -11.54 -1.38 0.41
N ALA A 108 -10.47 -0.83 -0.16
CA ALA A 108 -9.42 -1.61 -0.81
C ALA A 108 -8.68 -2.49 0.21
N VAL A 109 -8.32 -1.95 1.37
CA VAL A 109 -7.67 -2.73 2.44
C VAL A 109 -8.61 -3.81 2.99
N ARG A 110 -9.92 -3.52 3.13
CA ARG A 110 -10.91 -4.53 3.51
C ARG A 110 -11.09 -5.61 2.43
N ALA A 111 -10.93 -5.29 1.15
CA ALA A 111 -10.94 -6.28 0.07
C ALA A 111 -9.74 -7.22 0.17
N LEU A 112 -8.54 -6.67 0.41
CA LEU A 112 -7.33 -7.45 0.70
C LEU A 112 -7.53 -8.35 1.92
N GLN A 113 -8.09 -7.82 3.02
CA GLN A 113 -8.35 -8.59 4.24
C GLN A 113 -9.25 -9.80 3.97
N ARG A 114 -10.38 -9.60 3.28
CA ARG A 114 -11.34 -10.67 2.96
C ARG A 114 -10.75 -11.75 2.04
N SER A 115 -9.78 -11.38 1.22
CA SER A 115 -9.21 -12.26 0.20
C SER A 115 -7.73 -12.57 0.45
N TRP A 116 -7.26 -12.39 1.68
CA TRP A 116 -5.84 -12.49 2.04
C TRP A 116 -5.22 -13.82 1.60
N GLY A 117 -5.91 -14.93 1.88
CA GLY A 117 -5.46 -16.27 1.48
C GLY A 117 -5.32 -16.44 -0.05
N ARG A 118 -6.20 -15.79 -0.83
CA ARG A 118 -6.10 -15.80 -2.30
C ARG A 118 -4.90 -15.02 -2.78
N CYS A 119 -4.64 -13.84 -2.21
CA CYS A 119 -3.45 -13.05 -2.52
C CYS A 119 -2.16 -13.81 -2.20
N GLN A 120 -2.13 -14.56 -1.09
CA GLN A 120 -0.99 -15.39 -0.73
C GLN A 120 -0.77 -16.59 -1.68
N SER A 121 -1.84 -17.18 -2.21
CA SER A 121 -1.73 -18.36 -3.08
C SER A 121 -1.59 -18.04 -4.57
N GLU A 122 -2.20 -16.95 -5.04
CA GLU A 122 -2.30 -16.61 -6.46
C GLU A 122 -1.27 -15.55 -6.90
N VAL A 123 -0.71 -14.78 -5.97
CA VAL A 123 0.27 -13.72 -6.27
C VAL A 123 1.65 -14.11 -5.73
N ASP A 124 2.57 -14.40 -6.65
CA ASP A 124 3.94 -14.79 -6.32
C ASP A 124 4.75 -13.61 -5.74
N SER A 125 5.00 -13.67 -4.43
CA SER A 125 5.85 -12.74 -3.67
C SER A 125 7.34 -13.10 -3.69
N SER A 126 7.73 -14.28 -4.21
CA SER A 126 9.13 -14.73 -4.19
C SER A 126 9.98 -14.06 -5.28
N LEU A 127 9.34 -13.60 -6.35
CA LEU A 127 9.97 -12.97 -7.52
C LEU A 127 9.58 -11.50 -7.71
N SER A 128 9.02 -10.86 -6.67
CA SER A 128 8.58 -9.45 -6.71
C SER A 128 8.67 -8.76 -5.34
N GLY A 129 8.79 -7.42 -5.34
CA GLY A 129 8.82 -6.59 -4.13
C GLY A 129 7.43 -6.42 -3.52
N GLU A 130 7.32 -5.81 -2.32
CA GLU A 130 6.02 -5.69 -1.66
C GLU A 130 4.99 -4.90 -2.48
N ASP A 131 5.42 -3.82 -3.14
CA ASP A 131 4.52 -2.94 -3.90
C ASP A 131 3.90 -3.69 -5.07
N MET A 132 4.71 -4.53 -5.73
CA MET A 132 4.25 -5.35 -6.84
C MET A 132 3.33 -6.46 -6.37
N TRP A 133 3.61 -7.09 -5.23
CA TRP A 133 2.69 -8.04 -4.63
C TRP A 133 1.35 -7.36 -4.24
N LEU A 134 1.43 -6.17 -3.66
CA LEU A 134 0.28 -5.37 -3.24
C LEU A 134 -0.58 -4.97 -4.45
N GLN A 135 0.02 -4.37 -5.49
CA GLN A 135 -0.72 -3.97 -6.69
C GLN A 135 -1.36 -5.17 -7.38
N ARG A 136 -0.62 -6.26 -7.60
CA ARG A 136 -1.19 -7.47 -8.23
C ARG A 136 -2.32 -8.08 -7.43
N SER A 137 -2.23 -8.00 -6.10
CA SER A 137 -3.31 -8.41 -5.21
C SER A 137 -4.53 -7.52 -5.38
N LEU A 138 -4.37 -6.20 -5.43
CA LEU A 138 -5.47 -5.25 -5.67
C LEU A 138 -6.11 -5.46 -7.05
N ASP A 139 -5.30 -5.70 -8.08
CA ASP A 139 -5.73 -6.01 -9.45
C ASP A 139 -6.56 -7.30 -9.49
N LEU A 140 -6.07 -8.37 -8.84
CA LEU A 140 -6.76 -9.66 -8.72
C LEU A 140 -8.15 -9.51 -8.06
N LEU A 141 -8.30 -8.55 -7.16
CA LEU A 141 -9.53 -8.30 -6.42
C LEU A 141 -10.46 -7.28 -7.09
N GLY A 142 -10.06 -6.72 -8.24
CA GLY A 142 -10.84 -5.71 -8.96
C GLY A 142 -10.97 -4.38 -8.20
N VAL A 143 -10.01 -4.06 -7.34
CA VAL A 143 -9.93 -2.74 -6.71
C VAL A 143 -9.64 -1.70 -7.79
N GLN A 144 -10.34 -0.56 -7.75
CA GLN A 144 -10.24 0.43 -8.82
C GLN A 144 -8.89 1.18 -8.79
N PRO A 145 -8.06 1.10 -9.85
CA PRO A 145 -6.92 2.00 -10.00
C PRO A 145 -7.40 3.41 -10.36
N VAL A 146 -6.85 4.43 -9.69
CA VAL A 146 -7.13 5.84 -9.97
C VAL A 146 -5.82 6.56 -10.27
N GLU A 147 -5.77 7.30 -11.37
CA GLU A 147 -4.57 8.03 -11.79
C GLU A 147 -4.30 9.24 -10.90
N ASP A 148 -3.07 9.32 -10.37
CA ASP A 148 -2.66 10.43 -9.51
C ASP A 148 -1.19 10.86 -9.69
N TYR A 149 -0.81 11.13 -10.94
CA TYR A 149 0.55 11.51 -11.33
C TYR A 149 0.91 12.99 -11.05
N GLY A 150 0.11 13.73 -10.27
CA GLY A 150 0.33 15.17 -10.03
C GLY A 150 1.00 15.48 -8.69
N HIS A 151 0.85 14.59 -7.71
CA HIS A 151 1.15 14.89 -6.31
C HIS A 151 1.87 13.77 -5.55
N LEU A 152 1.90 12.56 -6.12
CA LEU A 152 2.51 11.38 -5.50
C LEU A 152 3.62 10.77 -6.36
N VAL A 153 4.05 11.45 -7.43
CA VAL A 153 4.99 10.92 -8.42
C VAL A 153 6.27 10.43 -7.76
N ASP A 154 6.60 9.18 -8.07
CA ASP A 154 7.91 8.58 -7.88
C ASP A 154 8.45 8.23 -9.29
N ASP A 155 9.69 8.61 -9.56
CA ASP A 155 10.33 8.54 -10.88
C ASP A 155 11.18 7.25 -11.04
#